data_AF-A0AAW2Y2E3-F1
#
_entry.id   AF-A0AAW2Y2E3-F1
#
_cell.length_a   1.000
_cell.length_b   1.000
_cell.length_c   1.000
_cell.angle_alpha   90.00
_cell.angle_beta   90.00
_cell.angle_gamma   90.00
#
_symmetry.space_group_name_H-M   'P 1'
#
loop_
_entity.id
_entity.type
_entity.pdbx_description
1 polymer ?
#
loop_
_entity_poly.entity_id
_entity_poly.type
_entity_poly.pdbx_seq_one_letter_code
_entity_poly.pdbx_strand_id
1 'polypeptide(L)'
;MDEIAAGLRESRCRFLWVTRFEKTRLEEIYGEKGLVVEWCDQLCVLCHPSVGGFWTHCGWNSTKEAVLAGMPLLTFPIVMDQVPNPSSEIAEIVLRFMDLESPERKELTRNATVGGAVT
;
A
#
# COMPACT_ATOMS: atom_id res chain seq x y z
N MET A 1 16.09 5.23 -1.66
CA MET A 1 15.18 5.53 -0.53
C MET A 1 14.95 7.03 -0.43
N ASP A 2 15.99 7.84 -0.64
CA ASP A 2 15.90 9.30 -0.60
C ASP A 2 14.91 9.90 -1.62
N GLU A 3 14.77 9.29 -2.80
CA GLU A 3 13.84 9.75 -3.84
C GLU A 3 12.39 9.48 -3.44
N ILE A 4 12.11 8.30 -2.89
CA ILE A 4 10.78 7.95 -2.35
C ILE A 4 10.46 8.88 -1.18
N ALA A 5 11.46 9.16 -0.35
CA ALA A 5 11.32 10.03 0.78
C ALA A 5 10.98 11.47 0.37
N ALA A 6 11.69 12.01 -0.61
CA ALA A 6 11.40 13.31 -1.21
C ALA A 6 9.99 13.34 -1.83
N GLY A 7 9.63 12.30 -2.59
CA GLY A 7 8.30 12.19 -3.20
C GLY A 7 7.17 12.22 -2.18
N LEU A 8 7.30 11.49 -1.06
CA LEU A 8 6.31 11.53 0.03
C LEU A 8 6.20 12.92 0.66
N ARG A 9 7.34 13.57 0.92
CA ARG A 9 7.37 14.94 1.48
C ARG A 9 6.61 15.93 0.59
N GLU A 10 6.76 15.81 -0.72
CA GLU A 10 6.14 16.70 -1.71
C GLU A 10 4.68 16.36 -2.02
N SER A 11 4.31 15.07 -1.92
CA SER A 11 2.97 14.55 -2.29
C SER A 11 1.80 15.15 -1.50
N ARG A 12 2.07 15.81 -0.36
CA ARG A 12 1.07 16.31 0.61
C ARG A 12 0.17 15.22 1.21
N CYS A 13 0.40 13.95 0.90
CA CYS A 13 -0.31 12.84 1.50
C CYS A 13 0.13 12.61 2.95
N ARG A 14 -0.80 12.13 3.78
CA ARG A 14 -0.46 11.49 5.05
C ARG A 14 -0.09 10.05 4.76
N PHE A 15 0.92 9.52 5.46
CA PHE A 15 1.39 8.16 5.23
C PHE A 15 1.86 7.49 6.51
N LEU A 16 1.80 6.16 6.51
CA LEU A 16 2.46 5.29 7.46
C LEU A 16 3.58 4.57 6.72
N TRP A 17 4.82 4.74 7.15
CA TRP A 17 5.96 4.01 6.62
C TRP A 17 6.38 2.93 7.62
N VAL A 18 6.35 1.67 7.18
CA VAL A 18 6.82 0.53 7.98
C VAL A 18 8.22 0.14 7.53
N THR A 19 9.23 0.29 8.39
CA THR A 19 10.63 -0.03 8.08
C THR A 19 11.41 -0.41 9.34
N ARG A 20 12.20 -1.47 9.24
CA ARG A 20 13.15 -1.87 10.30
C ARG A 20 14.50 -1.15 10.20
N PHE A 21 14.69 -0.33 9.18
CA PHE A 21 15.94 0.35 8.90
C PHE A 21 15.72 1.86 8.86
N GLU A 22 16.74 2.60 9.28
CA GLU A 22 16.83 4.05 9.10
C GLU A 22 15.65 4.85 9.70
N LYS A 23 14.94 4.32 10.70
CA LYS A 23 13.76 4.96 11.31
C LYS A 23 14.03 6.41 11.70
N THR A 24 15.09 6.67 12.47
CA THR A 24 15.44 8.02 12.96
C THR A 24 15.71 8.99 11.81
N ARG A 25 16.48 8.55 10.80
CA ARG A 25 16.77 9.35 9.60
C ARG A 25 15.49 9.68 8.83
N LEU A 26 14.57 8.72 8.75
CA LEU A 26 13.31 8.87 8.05
C LEU A 26 12.33 9.77 8.82
N GLU A 27 12.27 9.69 10.15
CA GLU A 27 11.47 10.58 11.00
C GLU A 27 11.87 12.06 10.80
N GLU A 28 13.17 12.34 10.73
CA GLU A 28 13.70 13.70 10.46
C GLU A 28 13.29 14.23 9.07
N ILE A 29 13.15 13.33 8.10
CA ILE A 29 12.83 13.66 6.70
C ILE A 29 11.35 14.01 6.53
N TYR A 30 10.45 13.37 7.29
CA TYR A 30 9.01 13.37 7.01
C TYR A 30 8.18 14.38 7.80
N GLY A 31 8.68 14.85 8.95
CA GLY A 31 7.99 15.81 9.80
C GLY A 31 6.59 15.34 10.24
N GLU A 32 5.66 16.27 10.50
CA GLU A 32 4.35 15.98 11.12
C GLU A 32 3.35 15.21 10.24
N LYS A 33 3.67 14.95 8.96
CA LYS A 33 2.73 14.35 7.99
C LYS A 33 2.84 12.84 7.86
N GLY A 34 3.91 12.25 8.38
CA GLY A 34 4.20 10.83 8.28
C GLY A 34 4.43 10.21 9.65
N LEU A 35 4.01 8.95 9.79
CA LEU A 35 4.39 8.12 10.93
C LEU A 35 5.34 7.02 10.45
N VAL A 36 6.48 6.85 11.12
CA VAL A 36 7.43 5.78 10.83
C VAL A 36 7.41 4.77 11.98
N VAL A 37 7.13 3.51 11.65
CA VAL A 37 7.10 2.41 12.62
C VAL A 37 7.94 1.25 12.14
N GLU A 38 8.44 0.43 13.06
CA GLU A 38 9.23 -0.75 12.71
C GLU A 38 8.35 -1.96 12.35
N TRP A 39 7.10 -1.93 12.82
CA TRP A 39 6.14 -2.99 12.63
C TRP A 39 4.71 -2.45 12.76
N CYS A 40 3.77 -3.08 12.07
CA CYS A 40 2.34 -2.88 12.26
C CYS A 40 1.58 -4.18 11.96
N ASP A 41 0.35 -4.28 12.45
CA ASP A 41 -0.62 -5.25 11.94
C ASP A 41 -1.11 -4.77 10.57
N GLN A 42 -0.46 -5.25 9.51
CA GLN A 42 -0.63 -4.73 8.16
C GLN A 42 -2.08 -4.89 7.67
N LEU A 43 -2.71 -6.04 7.89
CA LEU A 43 -4.09 -6.26 7.48
C LEU A 43 -5.05 -5.31 8.21
N CYS A 44 -4.89 -5.12 9.52
CA CYS A 44 -5.70 -4.16 10.27
C CYS A 44 -5.52 -2.72 9.76
N VAL A 45 -4.28 -2.33 9.42
CA VAL A 45 -3.99 -1.03 8.81
C VAL A 45 -4.65 -0.89 7.44
N LEU A 46 -4.54 -1.90 6.58
CA LEU A 46 -5.11 -1.86 5.22
C LEU A 46 -6.64 -1.79 5.23
N CYS A 47 -7.30 -2.39 6.23
CA CYS A 47 -8.74 -2.29 6.40
C CYS A 47 -9.20 -0.97 7.05
N HIS A 48 -8.29 -0.11 7.51
CA HIS A 48 -8.64 1.12 8.20
C HIS A 48 -9.15 2.18 7.20
N PRO A 49 -10.29 2.87 7.46
CA PRO A 49 -10.92 3.78 6.50
C PRO A 49 -10.06 4.99 6.09
N SER A 50 -9.09 5.39 6.93
CA SER A 50 -8.12 6.45 6.59
C SER A 50 -7.06 6.03 5.57
N VAL A 51 -6.95 4.74 5.22
CA VAL A 51 -5.97 4.23 4.25
C VAL A 51 -6.62 4.15 2.88
N GLY A 52 -6.13 4.98 1.96
CA GLY A 52 -6.65 5.07 0.58
C GLY A 52 -5.83 4.33 -0.47
N GLY A 53 -4.68 3.76 -0.09
CA GLY A 53 -3.81 3.05 -1.01
C GLY A 53 -2.59 2.47 -0.30
N PHE A 54 -1.98 1.47 -0.94
CA PHE A 54 -0.87 0.72 -0.39
C PHE A 54 0.28 0.64 -1.37
N TRP A 55 1.44 1.18 -0.98
CA TRP A 55 2.68 1.03 -1.72
C TRP A 55 3.41 -0.23 -1.29
N THR A 56 3.72 -1.12 -2.23
CA THR A 56 4.24 -2.47 -1.93
C THR A 56 5.34 -2.90 -2.89
N HIS A 57 6.30 -3.66 -2.38
CA HIS A 57 7.32 -4.33 -3.18
C HIS A 57 6.81 -5.61 -3.87
N CYS A 58 5.51 -5.89 -3.77
CA CYS A 58 4.83 -7.05 -4.37
C CYS A 58 5.23 -8.40 -3.77
N GLY A 59 5.60 -8.43 -2.49
CA GLY A 59 5.66 -9.69 -1.73
C GLY A 59 4.28 -10.37 -1.72
N TRP A 60 4.25 -11.70 -1.84
CA TRP A 60 3.01 -12.45 -2.04
C TRP A 60 1.99 -12.28 -0.90
N ASN A 61 2.46 -12.32 0.36
CA ASN A 61 1.59 -12.16 1.52
C ASN A 61 0.98 -10.76 1.59
N SER A 62 1.79 -9.71 1.41
CA SER A 62 1.29 -8.34 1.39
C SER A 62 0.33 -8.07 0.23
N THR A 63 0.57 -8.70 -0.92
CA THR A 63 -0.35 -8.60 -2.07
C THR A 63 -1.71 -9.22 -1.75
N LYS A 64 -1.73 -10.40 -1.11
CA LYS A 64 -2.97 -11.06 -0.68
C LYS A 64 -3.76 -10.22 0.31
N GLU A 65 -3.10 -9.69 1.34
CA GLU A 65 -3.76 -8.84 2.34
C GLU A 65 -4.37 -7.58 1.71
N ALA A 66 -3.68 -6.94 0.78
CA ALA A 66 -4.17 -5.77 0.08
C ALA A 66 -5.39 -6.07 -0.82
N VAL A 67 -5.36 -7.20 -1.52
CA VAL A 67 -6.50 -7.68 -2.31
C VAL A 67 -7.71 -7.95 -1.41
N LEU A 68 -7.50 -8.63 -0.27
CA LEU A 68 -8.56 -8.90 0.70
C LEU A 68 -9.16 -7.61 1.29
N ALA A 69 -8.33 -6.61 1.56
CA ALA A 69 -8.76 -5.30 2.04
C ALA A 69 -9.33 -4.39 0.94
N GLY A 70 -9.25 -4.80 -0.33
CA GLY A 70 -9.70 -4.01 -1.48
C GLY A 70 -8.90 -2.74 -1.73
N MET A 71 -7.61 -2.75 -1.37
CA MET A 71 -6.76 -1.57 -1.42
C MET A 71 -6.17 -1.34 -2.82
N PRO A 72 -6.21 -0.10 -3.33
CA PRO A 72 -5.43 0.29 -4.50
C PRO A 72 -3.92 0.11 -4.24
N LEU A 73 -3.23 -0.55 -5.16
CA LEU A 73 -1.79 -0.84 -5.04
C LEU A 73 -0.95 0.14 -5.86
N LEU A 74 0.11 0.68 -5.25
CA LEU A 74 1.24 1.27 -5.95
C LEU A 74 2.41 0.28 -5.86
N THR A 75 2.92 -0.19 -6.99
CA THR A 75 3.87 -1.32 -6.97
C THR A 75 5.29 -0.90 -7.30
N PHE A 76 6.25 -1.42 -6.53
CA PHE A 76 7.68 -1.35 -6.82
C PHE A 76 8.32 -2.75 -6.67
N PRO A 77 8.12 -3.66 -7.64
CA PRO A 77 8.49 -5.06 -7.50
C PRO A 77 9.99 -5.25 -7.21
N ILE A 78 10.33 -5.98 -6.14
CA ILE A 78 11.71 -6.39 -5.85
C ILE A 78 11.81 -7.91 -6.07
N VAL A 79 12.77 -8.32 -6.92
CA VAL A 79 12.83 -9.68 -7.49
C VAL A 79 13.34 -10.74 -6.50
N MET A 80 13.98 -10.37 -5.39
CA MET A 80 14.75 -11.32 -4.57
C MET A 80 13.94 -12.30 -3.71
N ASP A 81 12.72 -11.97 -3.28
CA ASP A 81 11.85 -12.87 -2.49
C ASP A 81 10.72 -13.51 -3.34
N GLN A 82 10.70 -13.21 -4.64
CA GLN A 82 9.83 -13.93 -5.57
C GLN A 82 10.53 -15.23 -5.93
N VAL A 83 10.37 -16.25 -5.06
CA VAL A 83 10.45 -17.66 -5.49
C VAL A 83 9.79 -17.73 -6.87
N PRO A 84 10.33 -18.45 -7.86
CA PRO A 84 9.74 -18.55 -9.19
C PRO A 84 8.42 -19.33 -9.15
N ASN A 85 7.43 -18.76 -8.46
CA ASN A 85 6.02 -18.94 -8.69
C ASN A 85 5.64 -17.83 -9.67
N PRO A 86 4.83 -18.13 -10.68
CA PRO A 86 4.85 -17.42 -11.93
C PRO A 86 4.51 -15.94 -11.67
N SER A 87 5.49 -15.08 -11.90
CA SER A 87 5.35 -13.62 -11.85
C SER A 87 4.19 -13.12 -12.72
N SER A 88 3.67 -13.95 -13.64
CA SER A 88 2.45 -13.72 -14.38
C SER A 88 1.19 -13.64 -13.52
N GLU A 89 1.01 -14.44 -12.46
CA GLU A 89 -0.22 -14.40 -11.65
C GLU A 89 -0.28 -13.14 -10.77
N ILE A 90 0.82 -12.79 -10.10
CA ILE A 90 0.90 -11.55 -9.33
C ILE A 90 0.76 -10.35 -10.27
N ALA A 91 1.47 -10.35 -11.40
CA ALA A 91 1.35 -9.26 -12.37
C ALA A 91 -0.06 -9.15 -12.93
N GLU A 92 -0.75 -10.27 -13.22
CA GLU A 92 -2.13 -10.24 -13.71
C GLU A 92 -3.11 -9.74 -12.66
N ILE A 93 -2.99 -10.20 -11.41
CA ILE A 93 -3.80 -9.71 -10.28
C ILE A 93 -3.54 -8.21 -10.09
N VAL A 94 -2.28 -7.81 -9.99
CA VAL A 94 -1.87 -6.41 -9.81
C VAL A 94 -2.35 -5.56 -10.99
N LEU A 95 -2.22 -5.99 -12.24
CA LEU A 95 -2.74 -5.27 -13.41
C LEU A 95 -4.27 -5.13 -13.36
N ARG A 96 -4.97 -6.18 -12.96
CA ARG A 96 -6.45 -6.19 -12.86
C ARG A 96 -6.94 -5.27 -11.72
N PHE A 97 -6.20 -5.20 -10.61
CA PHE A 97 -6.51 -4.31 -9.47
C PHE A 97 -5.99 -2.87 -9.63
N MET A 98 -4.89 -2.66 -10.37
CA MET A 98 -4.32 -1.36 -10.70
C MET A 98 -5.00 -0.69 -11.89
N ASP A 99 -5.82 -1.40 -12.65
CA ASP A 99 -6.70 -0.76 -13.61
C ASP A 99 -7.69 0.13 -12.85
N LEU A 100 -7.33 1.41 -12.77
CA LEU A 100 -8.09 2.41 -12.03
C LEU A 100 -9.50 2.58 -12.60
N GLU A 101 -9.69 2.17 -13.85
CA GLU A 101 -10.94 2.24 -14.60
C GLU A 101 -11.78 0.96 -14.48
N SER A 102 -11.26 -0.12 -13.89
CA SER A 102 -11.96 -1.40 -13.86
C SER A 102 -13.29 -1.31 -13.12
N PRO A 103 -14.35 -1.96 -13.65
CA PRO A 103 -15.65 -1.99 -13.00
C PRO A 103 -15.59 -2.57 -11.58
N GLU A 104 -14.78 -3.60 -11.37
CA GLU A 104 -14.60 -4.27 -10.08
C GLU A 104 -13.99 -3.32 -9.04
N ARG A 105 -13.00 -2.50 -9.42
CA ARG A 105 -12.41 -1.50 -8.52
C ARG A 105 -13.41 -0.39 -8.18
N LYS A 106 -14.15 0.10 -9.16
CA LYS A 106 -15.18 1.12 -8.95
C LYS A 106 -16.28 0.61 -8.02
N GLU A 107 -16.67 -0.65 -8.15
CA GLU A 107 -17.64 -1.29 -7.27
C GLU A 107 -17.10 -1.50 -5.85
N LEU A 108 -15.86 -1.96 -5.70
CA LEU A 108 -15.22 -2.15 -4.40
C LEU A 108 -15.03 -0.81 -3.67
N THR A 109 -14.58 0.23 -4.39
CA THR A 109 -14.47 1.60 -3.85
C THR A 109 -15.84 2.14 -3.46
N ARG A 110 -16.87 1.90 -4.27
CA ARG A 110 -18.26 2.30 -3.97
C ARG A 110 -18.77 1.60 -2.71
N ASN A 111 -18.55 0.29 -2.57
CA ASN A 111 -19.00 -0.49 -1.42
C ASN A 111 -18.24 -0.10 -0.13
N ALA A 112 -16.94 0.19 -0.22
CA ALA A 112 -16.16 0.71 0.90
C ALA A 112 -16.63 2.12 1.33
N THR A 113 -16.98 2.99 0.37
CA THR A 113 -17.48 4.35 0.65
C THR A 113 -18.90 4.34 1.24
N VAL A 114 -19.75 3.40 0.80
CA VAL A 114 -21.13 3.25 1.31
C VAL A 114 -21.17 2.53 2.66
N GLY A 115 -20.25 1.59 2.91
CA GLY A 115 -20.13 0.88 4.19
C GLY A 115 -19.58 1.74 5.34
N GLY A 116 -18.81 2.79 5.05
CA GLY A 116 -18.27 3.74 6.04
C GLY A 116 -19.26 4.79 6.55
N ALA A 117 -20.50 4.81 6.04
CA ALA A 117 -21.55 5.75 6.48
C ALA A 117 -22.40 5.23 7.66
N VAL A 118 -22.07 4.06 8.23
CA VAL A 118 -22.74 3.51 9.41
C VAL A 118 -21.71 3.07 10.45
N THR A 119 -21.20 4.04 11.21
CA THR A 119 -20.95 4.03 12.67
C THR A 119 -20.15 5.25 13.08
#